data_AF-A0A4V4I9F1-F1
#
_entry.id   AF-A0A4V4I9F1-F1
#
_cell.length_a   1.000
_cell.length_b   1.000
_cell.length_c   1.000
_cell.angle_alpha   90.00
_cell.angle_beta   90.00
_cell.angle_gamma   90.00
#
_symmetry.space_group_name_H-M   'P 1'
#
loop_
_entity.id
_entity.type
_entity.pdbx_description
1 polymer ?
#
loop_
_entity_poly.entity_id
_entity_poly.type
_entity_poly.pdbx_seq_one_letter_code
_entity_poly.pdbx_strand_id
1 'polypeptide(L)' 'MPFTDLSRSRGIQFRPLSKIAFFIFIANFLILMQLGAKHVETPFIEFGQISTVLYFSHFLIIVPLFN' A
#
# COMPACT_ATOMS: atom_id res chain seq x y z
N MET A 1 10.17 -17.77 9.37
CA MET A 1 10.02 -18.52 10.64
C MET A 1 8.56 -18.48 11.05
N PRO A 2 7.86 -19.62 11.18
CA PRO A 2 6.41 -19.67 11.35
C PRO A 2 6.03 -19.84 12.83
N PHE A 3 6.17 -18.79 13.63
CA PHE A 3 5.76 -18.80 15.04
C PHE A 3 4.85 -17.64 15.45
N THR A 4 4.32 -16.88 14.48
CA THR A 4 3.35 -15.79 14.70
C THR A 4 2.01 -16.04 14.01
N ASP A 5 1.73 -17.29 13.63
CA ASP A 5 0.49 -17.65 12.94
C ASP A 5 -0.63 -17.89 13.97
N LEU A 6 -1.17 -16.79 14.50
CA LEU A 6 -2.37 -16.78 15.34
C LEU A 6 -3.63 -16.33 14.57
N SER A 7 -3.59 -16.31 13.23
CA SER A 7 -4.75 -15.95 12.42
C SER A 7 -5.47 -17.19 11.89
N ARG A 8 -6.47 -17.62 12.67
CA ARG A 8 -7.46 -18.67 12.35
C ARG A 8 -8.41 -18.26 11.20
N SER A 9 -7.89 -17.72 10.10
CA SER A 9 -8.58 -17.68 8.79
C SER A 9 -7.58 -17.30 7.70
N ARG A 10 -7.00 -18.31 7.03
CA ARG A 10 -6.04 -18.19 5.92
C ARG A 10 -6.67 -17.72 4.60
N GLY A 11 -7.73 -16.93 4.66
CA GLY A 11 -8.42 -16.42 3.48
C GLY A 11 -8.43 -14.90 3.46
N ILE A 12 -7.72 -14.30 2.50
CA ILE A 12 -7.96 -12.92 2.03
C ILE A 12 -9.45 -12.69 1.70
N GLN A 13 -10.22 -13.77 1.46
CA GLN A 13 -11.68 -13.76 1.27
C GLN A 13 -12.49 -13.29 2.50
N PHE A 14 -11.97 -13.41 3.73
CA PHE A 14 -12.71 -13.09 4.95
C PHE A 14 -12.36 -11.72 5.56
N ARG A 15 -11.52 -10.91 4.90
CA ARG A 15 -11.09 -9.60 5.38
C ARG A 15 -11.38 -8.51 4.34
N PRO A 16 -12.64 -8.01 4.25
CA PRO A 16 -13.01 -6.97 3.27
C PRO A 16 -12.13 -5.72 3.39
N LEU A 17 -11.69 -5.35 4.59
CA LEU A 17 -10.77 -4.23 4.80
C LEU A 17 -9.39 -4.45 4.16
N SER A 18 -8.81 -5.66 4.26
CA SER A 18 -7.52 -5.97 3.63
C SER A 18 -7.61 -5.90 2.11
N LYS A 19 -8.73 -6.36 1.52
CA LYS A 19 -8.98 -6.28 0.07
C LYS A 19 -9.05 -4.83 -0.41
N ILE A 20 -9.77 -3.96 0.29
CA ILE A 20 -9.85 -2.52 -0.04
C ILE A 20 -8.46 -1.88 0.07
N ALA A 21 -7.74 -2.14 1.16
CA ALA A 21 -6.40 -1.61 1.36
C ALA A 21 -5.41 -2.03 0.26
N PHE A 22 -5.52 -3.27 -0.22
CA PHE A 22 -4.73 -3.77 -1.34
C PHE A 22 -5.03 -3.06 -2.67
N PHE A 23 -6.30 -2.80 -2.98
CA PHE A 23 -6.66 -2.02 -4.18
C PHE A 23 -6.19 -0.56 -4.10
N ILE A 24 -6.27 0.06 -2.93
CA ILE A 24 -5.71 1.41 -2.69
C ILE A 24 -4.19 1.40 -2.94
N PHE A 25 -3.49 0.36 -2.47
CA PHE A 25 -2.07 0.20 -2.71
C PHE A 25 -1.73 0.05 -4.20
N ILE A 26 -2.47 -0.77 -4.94
CA ILE A 26 -2.29 -0.89 -6.40
C ILE A 26 -2.49 0.45 -7.09
N ALA A 27 -3.54 1.20 -6.73
CA ALA A 27 -3.79 2.52 -7.30
C ALA A 27 -2.64 3.50 -7.01
N ASN A 28 -2.13 3.51 -5.78
CA ASN A 28 -0.98 4.34 -5.39
C ASN A 28 0.29 3.96 -6.18
N PHE A 29 0.53 2.67 -6.39
CA PHE A 29 1.66 2.19 -7.18
C PHE A 29 1.59 2.63 -8.65
N LEU A 30 0.39 2.58 -9.25
CA LEU A 30 0.19 3.08 -10.62
C LEU A 30 0.40 4.60 -10.71
N ILE A 31 -0.03 5.36 -9.70
CA ILE A 31 0.22 6.80 -9.61
C ILE A 31 1.72 7.09 -9.54
N LEU A 32 2.46 6.38 -8.67
CA LEU A 32 3.91 6.51 -8.57
C LEU A 32 4.62 6.19 -9.89
N MET A 33 4.19 5.14 -10.59
CA MET A 33 4.72 4.79 -11.91
C MET A 33 4.51 5.92 -12.92
N GLN A 34 3.30 6.52 -12.96
CA GLN A 34 3.03 7.65 -13.86
C GLN A 34 3.83 8.89 -13.48
N LEU A 35 3.99 9.16 -12.18
CA LEU A 35 4.77 10.29 -11.68
C LEU A 35 6.26 10.15 -12.00
N GLY A 36 6.80 8.93 -11.93
CA GLY A 36 8.19 8.65 -12.30
C GLY A 36 8.50 8.92 -13.77
N ALA A 37 7.49 8.92 -14.64
CA ALA A 37 7.62 9.26 -16.06
C ALA A 37 7.42 10.76 -16.35
N LYS A 38 7.03 11.58 -15.36
CA LYS A 38 6.87 13.03 -15.51
C LYS A 38 8.17 13.76 -15.18
N HIS A 39 8.33 14.95 -15.76
CA HIS A 39 9.42 15.84 -15.38
C HIS A 39 9.22 16.30 -13.93
N VAL A 40 10.34 16.55 -13.24
CA VAL A 40 10.35 16.91 -11.83
C VAL A 40 9.97 18.38 -11.69
N GLU A 41 8.67 18.64 -11.66
CA GLU A 41 8.09 19.98 -11.54
C GLU A 41 7.04 20.00 -10.41
N THR A 42 6.85 21.17 -9.79
CA THR A 42 5.72 21.41 -8.91
C THR A 42 4.43 21.41 -9.75
N PRO A 43 3.37 20.66 -9.39
CA PRO A 43 3.10 20.02 -8.09
C PRO A 43 3.45 18.52 -8.00
N PHE A 44 4.02 17.91 -9.05
CA PHE A 44 4.29 16.47 -9.10
C PHE A 44 5.29 15.99 -8.02
N ILE A 45 6.21 16.86 -7.59
CA ILE A 45 7.14 16.58 -6.49
C ILE A 45 6.37 16.27 -5.19
N GLU A 46 5.41 17.13 -4.82
CA GLU A 46 4.62 16.99 -3.59
C GLU A 46 3.74 15.73 -3.65
N PHE A 47 3.10 15.48 -4.80
CA PHE A 47 2.34 14.24 -5.02
C PHE A 47 3.22 13.00 -4.93
N GLY A 48 4.47 13.07 -5.38
CA GLY A 48 5.44 11.98 -5.30
C GLY A 48 5.84 11.67 -3.86
N GLN A 49 6.09 12.71 -3.07
CA GLN A 49 6.40 12.57 -1.64
C GLN A 49 5.23 11.94 -0.88
N ILE A 50 4.01 12.46 -1.05
CA ILE A 50 2.80 11.91 -0.41
C ILE A 50 2.61 10.45 -0.82
N SER A 51 2.75 10.14 -2.12
CA SER A 51 2.55 8.79 -2.62
C SER A 51 3.60 7.81 -2.09
N THR A 52 4.85 8.25 -1.94
CA THR A 52 5.92 7.43 -1.38
C THR A 52 5.66 7.13 0.11
N VAL A 53 5.21 8.12 0.88
CA VAL A 53 4.82 7.92 2.29
C VAL A 53 3.67 6.91 2.41
N LEU A 54 2.66 7.03 1.55
CA LEU A 54 1.55 6.06 1.50
C LEU A 54 2.03 4.64 1.16
N TYR A 55 2.95 4.51 0.20
CA TYR A 55 3.52 3.23 -0.19
C TYR A 55 4.20 2.52 0.99
N PHE A 56 5.10 3.19 1.71
CA PHE A 56 5.79 2.60 2.87
C PHE A 56 4.84 2.36 4.06
N SER A 57 3.89 3.27 4.29
CA SER A 57 2.88 3.10 5.35
C SER A 57 2.03 1.85 5.14
N HIS A 58 1.77 1.46 3.89
CA HIS A 58 1.06 0.23 3.58
C HIS A 58 1.80 -1.00 4.14
N PHE A 59 3.10 -1.13 3.87
CA PHE A 59 3.89 -2.27 4.34
C PHE A 59 4.14 -2.26 5.84
N LEU A 60 4.40 -1.09 6.43
CA LEU A 60 4.79 -0.99 7.83
C LEU A 60 3.59 -1.01 8.79
N ILE A 61 2.43 -0.52 8.37
CA ILE A 61 1.27 -0.33 9.26
C ILE A 61 0.10 -1.21 8.81
N ILE A 62 -0.31 -1.11 7.54
CA ILE A 62 -1.53 -1.76 7.05
C ILE A 62 -1.36 -3.28 6.99
N VAL A 63 -0.23 -3.77 6.48
CA VAL A 63 0.06 -5.21 6.42
C VAL A 63 0.01 -5.85 7.81
N PRO A 64 0.74 -5.39 8.85
CA PRO A 64 0.67 -6.02 10.18
C PRO A 64 -0.66 -5.78 10.91
N LEU A 65 -1.41 -4.72 10.59
CA LEU A 65 -2.70 -4.46 11.23
C LEU A 65 -3.82 -5.35 10.70
N PHE A 66 -3.78 -5.68 9.40
CA PHE A 66 -4.85 -6.43 8.71
C PHE A 66 -4.45 -7.85 8.29
N ASN A 67 -3.27 -8.34 8.67
CA ASN A 67 -2.82 -9.74 8.50
C ASN A 67 -2.74 -10.43 9.86
#